data_AF-A0A950YFA3-F1
#
_entry.id   AF-A0A950YFA3-F1
#
_cell.length_a   1.000
_cell.length_b   1.000
_cell.length_c   1.000
_cell.angle_alpha   90.00
_cell.angle_beta   90.00
_cell.angle_gamma   90.00
#
_symmetry.space_group_name_H-M   'P 1'
#
loop_
_entity.id
_entity.type
_entity.pdbx_description
1 polymer ?
#
loop_
_entity_poly.entity_id
_entity_poly.type
_entity_poly.pdbx_seq_one_letter_code
_entity_poly.pdbx_strand_id
1 'polypeptide(L)' 'LVRDPDAWQRPRPFRLAIVTNTTYDGVCYQARLVAQRLGPLCDHLMFDEAWMAYAKFHPLFGDRFGMGLP' A
#
# COMPACT_ATOMS: atom_id res chain seq x y z
N LEU A 1 -14.85 16.85 3.98
CA LEU A 1 -13.65 17.61 3.55
C LEU A 1 -12.86 17.98 4.79
N VAL A 2 -11.53 17.80 4.74
CA VAL A 2 -10.63 18.20 5.83
C VAL A 2 -10.72 19.72 5.98
N ARG A 3 -11.08 20.20 7.18
CA ARG A 3 -11.29 21.63 7.47
C ARG A 3 -10.12 22.28 8.21
N ASP A 4 -9.24 21.45 8.76
CA ASP A 4 -8.04 21.84 9.48
C ASP A 4 -6.85 21.81 8.52
N PRO A 5 -6.29 22.98 8.11
CA PRO A 5 -5.19 23.04 7.16
C PRO A 5 -3.88 22.46 7.71
N ASP A 6 -3.75 22.31 9.03
CA ASP A 6 -2.54 21.77 9.69
C ASP A 6 -2.67 20.29 10.05
N ALA A 7 -3.77 19.63 9.65
CA ALA A 7 -4.00 18.21 9.92
C ALA A 7 -2.90 17.28 9.40
N TRP A 8 -2.12 17.70 8.39
CA TRP A 8 -0.99 16.96 7.84
C TRP A 8 0.19 16.83 8.81
N GLN A 9 0.29 17.70 9.82
CA GLN A 9 1.37 17.70 10.81
C GLN A 9 1.19 16.64 11.91
N ARG A 10 0.02 16.01 11.98
CA ARG A 10 -0.26 14.94 12.94
C ARG A 10 0.71 13.77 12.70
N PRO A 11 1.08 12.99 13.73
CA PRO A 11 2.01 11.87 13.56
C PRO A 11 1.59 10.84 12.49
N ARG A 12 0.28 10.60 12.38
CA ARG A 12 -0.34 9.74 11.36
C ARG A 12 -1.51 10.50 10.72
N PRO A 13 -1.26 11.36 9.73
CA PRO A 13 -2.30 12.25 9.23
C PRO A 13 -3.36 11.53 8.40
N PHE A 14 -3.11 10.30 7.95
CA PHE A 14 -4.02 9.52 7.11
C PHE A 14 -4.65 8.35 7.87
N ARG A 15 -5.98 8.22 7.84
CA ARG A 15 -6.65 7.07 8.45
C ARG A 15 -6.45 5.76 7.67
N LEU A 16 -6.28 5.87 6.35
CA LEU A 16 -6.12 4.74 5.43
C LEU A 16 -5.43 5.25 4.17
N ALA A 17 -4.38 4.56 3.73
CA ALA A 17 -3.82 4.69 2.39
C ALA A 17 -4.23 3.46 1.58
N ILE A 18 -4.76 3.68 0.38
CA ILE A 18 -5.11 2.63 -0.58
C ILE A 18 -4.15 2.73 -1.76
N VAL A 19 -3.48 1.63 -2.09
CA VAL A 19 -2.57 1.54 -3.23
C VAL A 19 -3.06 0.44 -4.15
N THR A 20 -3.45 0.79 -5.37
CA THR A 20 -3.77 -0.19 -6.41
C THR A 20 -2.48 -0.89 -6.85
N ASN A 21 -2.37 -2.19 -6.57
CA ASN A 21 -1.21 -3.01 -6.87
C ASN A 21 -1.66 -4.38 -7.41
N THR A 22 -1.58 -4.64 -8.70
CA THR A 22 -0.90 -3.88 -9.76
C THR A 22 -1.81 -2.86 -10.43
N THR A 23 -1.23 -2.01 -11.27
CA THR A 23 -2.02 -1.31 -12.30
C THR A 23 -2.60 -2.31 -13.30
N TYR A 24 -3.56 -1.85 -14.11
CA TYR A 24 -4.12 -2.65 -15.20
C TYR A 24 -3.05 -3.11 -16.20
N ASP A 25 -2.12 -2.24 -16.57
CA ASP A 25 -1.03 -2.53 -17.51
C ASP A 25 0.07 -3.42 -16.89
N GLY A 26 -0.09 -3.90 -15.65
CA GLY A 26 0.83 -4.83 -15.00
C GLY A 26 2.01 -4.17 -14.29
N VAL A 27 1.95 -2.87 -13.97
CA VAL A 27 2.99 -2.23 -13.15
C VAL A 27 2.86 -2.75 -11.72
N CYS A 28 3.86 -3.52 -11.29
CA CYS A 28 3.90 -4.19 -10.00
C CYS A 28 4.88 -3.50 -9.03
N TYR A 29 4.34 -3.01 -7.92
CA TYR A 29 5.12 -2.29 -6.92
C TYR A 29 5.95 -3.23 -6.03
N GLN A 30 6.96 -2.67 -5.37
CA GLN A 30 7.63 -3.33 -4.27
C GLN A 30 6.84 -3.04 -2.98
N ALA A 31 5.92 -3.93 -2.61
CA ALA A 31 4.97 -3.72 -1.50
C ALA A 31 5.69 -3.42 -0.18
N ARG A 32 6.86 -4.03 0.06
CA ARG A 32 7.71 -3.74 1.24
C ARG A 32 8.13 -2.27 1.30
N LEU A 33 8.59 -1.73 0.18
CA LEU A 33 9.01 -0.33 0.10
C LEU A 33 7.82 0.61 0.31
N VAL A 34 6.67 0.30 -0.28
CA VAL A 34 5.44 1.06 -0.08
C VAL A 34 5.05 1.09 1.41
N ALA A 35 5.07 -0.06 2.07
CA ALA A 35 4.76 -0.16 3.50
C ALA A 35 5.76 0.61 4.38
N GLN A 36 7.06 0.56 4.08
CA GLN A 36 8.08 1.33 4.81
C GLN A 36 7.93 2.84 4.63
N ARG A 37 7.48 3.30 3.46
CA ARG A 37 7.36 4.74 3.15
C ARG A 37 6.03 5.32 3.63
N LEU A 38 4.92 4.60 3.44
CA LEU A 38 3.58 5.09 3.78
C LEU A 38 3.10 4.67 5.17
N GLY A 39 3.50 3.49 5.65
CA GLY A 39 3.07 2.93 6.93
C GLY A 39 3.29 3.84 8.16
N PRO A 40 4.36 4.65 8.23
CA PRO A 40 4.52 5.64 9.31
C PRO A 40 3.46 6.74 9.30
N LEU A 41 2.85 7.04 8.14
CA LEU A 41 1.91 8.16 7.95
C LEU A 41 0.44 7.75 8.06
N CYS A 42 0.12 6.44 8.00
CA CYS A 42 -1.27 6.00 7.91
C CYS A 42 -1.64 4.90 8.92
N ASP A 43 -2.79 5.02 9.60
CA ASP A 43 -3.25 3.97 10.54
C ASP A 43 -3.41 2.61 9.87
N HIS A 44 -3.82 2.60 8.60
CA HIS A 44 -3.94 1.41 7.78
C HIS A 44 -3.36 1.64 6.38
N LEU A 45 -2.81 0.56 5.83
CA LEU A 45 -2.39 0.47 4.44
C LEU A 45 -3.12 -0.71 3.80
N MET A 46 -3.83 -0.44 2.71
CA MET A 46 -4.53 -1.45 1.93
C MET A 46 -3.91 -1.51 0.54
N PHE A 47 -3.49 -2.71 0.13
CA PHE A 47 -3.16 -2.99 -1.26
C PHE A 47 -4.42 -3.51 -1.94
N ASP A 48 -4.91 -2.79 -2.96
CA ASP A 48 -5.98 -3.26 -3.83
C ASP A 48 -5.36 -4.10 -4.94
N GLU A 49 -5.50 -5.42 -4.82
CA GLU A 49 -4.79 -6.41 -5.64
C GLU A 49 -5.73 -7.23 -6.53
N ALA A 50 -6.84 -6.65 -6.97
CA ALA A 50 -7.81 -7.31 -7.84
C ALA A 50 -7.17 -7.92 -9.10
N TRP A 51 -6.16 -7.25 -9.68
CA TRP A 51 -5.44 -7.71 -10.89
C TRP A 51 -4.34 -8.74 -10.62
N MET A 52 -4.00 -9.01 -9.36
CA MET A 52 -2.83 -9.83 -8.98
C MET A 52 -3.14 -10.82 -7.84
N ALA A 53 -4.37 -11.35 -7.79
CA ALA A 53 -4.80 -12.31 -6.77
C ALA A 53 -3.94 -13.59 -6.70
N TYR A 54 -3.17 -13.89 -7.74
CA TYR A 54 -2.30 -15.07 -7.84
C TYR A 54 -0.88 -14.85 -7.28
N ALA A 55 -0.53 -13.65 -6.79
CA ALA A 55 0.83 -13.32 -6.36
C ALA A 55 1.42 -14.31 -5.33
N LYS A 56 0.59 -14.83 -4.42
CA LYS A 56 1.00 -15.77 -3.37
C LYS A 56 1.63 -17.07 -3.90
N PHE A 57 1.33 -17.46 -5.13
CA PHE A 57 1.63 -18.81 -5.62
C PHE A 57 2.88 -18.90 -6.49
N HIS A 58 3.62 -17.80 -6.67
CA HIS A 58 4.83 -17.81 -7.49
C HIS A 58 5.94 -16.94 -6.87
N PRO A 59 7.19 -17.46 -6.74
CA PRO A 59 8.28 -16.77 -6.03
C PRO A 59 8.69 -15.43 -6.66
N LEU A 60 8.39 -15.22 -7.95
CA LEU A 60 8.58 -13.93 -8.64
C LEU A 60 7.96 -12.74 -7.89
N PHE A 61 6.85 -12.97 -7.16
CA PHE A 61 6.10 -11.94 -6.46
C PHE A 61 6.50 -11.76 -5.00
N GLY A 62 7.60 -12.36 -4.53
CA GLY A 62 8.12 -12.11 -3.18
C GLY A 62 8.26 -10.61 -2.90
N ASP A 63 7.77 -10.16 -1.74
CA ASP A 63 7.70 -8.74 -1.33
C ASP A 63 6.92 -7.79 -2.28
N ARG A 64 6.14 -8.32 -3.22
CA ARG A 64 5.39 -7.53 -4.21
C ARG A 64 3.89 -7.46 -3.98
N PHE A 65 3.36 -8.13 -2.96
CA PHE A 65 1.93 -8.12 -2.65
C PHE A 65 1.69 -7.92 -1.15
N GLY A 66 0.53 -7.38 -0.78
CA GLY A 66 0.23 -6.95 0.59
C GLY A 66 0.33 -8.10 1.60
N MET A 67 -0.20 -9.27 1.26
CA MET A 67 -0.18 -10.47 2.12
C MET A 67 1.19 -11.18 2.18
N GLY A 68 2.18 -10.71 1.40
CA GLY A 68 3.55 -11.24 1.38
C GLY A 68 4.49 -10.50 2.33
N LEU A 69 3.99 -9.46 3.01
CA LEU A 69 4.75 -8.68 3.98
C LEU A 69 4.81 -9.40 5.35
N PRO A 70 5.90 -9.24 6.11
CA PRO A 70 6.06 -9.82 7.44
C PRO A 70 5.15 -9.19 8.49
#